data_AF-A0A8F5VLM1-F1
#
_entry.id   AF-A0A8F5VLM1-F1
#
_cell.length_a   1.000
_cell.length_b   1.000
_cell.length_c   1.000
_cell.angle_alpha   90.00
_cell.angle_beta   90.00
_cell.angle_gamma   90.00
#
_symmetry.space_group_name_H-M   'P 1'
#
loop_
_entity.id
_entity.type
_entity.pdbx_description
1 polymer ?
#
loop_
_entity_poly.entity_id
_entity_poly.type
_entity_poly.pdbx_seq_one_letter_code
_entity_poly.pdbx_strand_id
1 'polypeptide(L)' 'MTRIPPYQSKEVVCKLIKAGYVLKRHGKGSHEIYYNPDIKRSVTIPNHPGQPIPIGTIHAIIHAMGLSNEEFISL' A
#
# COMPACT_ATOMS: atom_id res chain seq x y z
N MET A 1 -8.18 18.47 -5.07
CA MET A 1 -8.00 17.11 -4.50
C MET A 1 -7.63 16.19 -5.63
N THR A 2 -6.44 15.59 -5.60
CA THR A 2 -5.99 14.67 -6.66
C THR A 2 -6.74 13.35 -6.53
N ARG A 3 -7.42 12.95 -7.61
CA ARG A 3 -8.23 11.74 -7.67
C ARG A 3 -7.32 10.52 -7.77
N ILE A 4 -7.42 9.63 -6.79
CA ILE A 4 -6.69 8.35 -6.80
C ILE A 4 -7.43 7.37 -7.71
N PRO A 5 -6.73 6.74 -8.68
CA PRO A 5 -7.33 5.68 -9.50
C PRO A 5 -7.51 4.40 -8.68
N PRO A 6 -8.43 3.50 -9.07
CA PRO A 6 -8.53 2.18 -8.44
C PRO A 6 -7.24 1.40 -8.69
N TYR A 7 -6.63 0.88 -7.63
CA TYR A 7 -5.42 0.05 -7.71
C TYR A 7 -5.72 -1.40 -7.33
N GLN A 8 -5.10 -2.32 -8.04
CA GLN A 8 -4.97 -3.70 -7.62
C GLN A 8 -3.88 -3.84 -6.55
N SER A 9 -3.95 -4.92 -5.77
CA SER A 9 -2.95 -5.22 -4.72
C SER A 9 -1.53 -5.24 -5.25
N LYS A 10 -1.32 -5.82 -6.45
CA LYS A 10 -0.01 -5.87 -7.09
C LYS A 10 0.57 -4.49 -7.38
N GLU A 11 -0.27 -3.54 -7.82
CA GLU A 11 0.18 -2.17 -8.12
C GLU A 11 0.60 -1.44 -6.85
N VAL A 12 -0.17 -1.60 -5.77
CA VAL A 12 0.18 -1.03 -4.46
C VAL A 12 1.45 -1.66 -3.91
N VAL A 13 1.64 -2.97 -4.03
CA VAL A 13 2.87 -3.66 -3.62
C VAL A 13 4.08 -3.14 -4.39
N CYS A 14 3.98 -2.94 -5.72
CA CYS A 14 5.05 -2.34 -6.50
C CYS A 14 5.45 -0.94 -5.98
N LYS A 15 4.46 -0.09 -5.68
CA LYS A 15 4.70 1.25 -5.11
C LYS A 15 5.35 1.18 -3.73
N LEU A 16 4.90 0.25 -2.88
CA LEU A 16 5.51 0.02 -1.56
C LEU A 16 6.99 -0.37 -1.67
N ILE A 17 7.32 -1.31 -2.56
CA ILE A 17 8.70 -1.75 -2.78
C ILE A 17 9.58 -0.57 -3.23
N LYS A 18 9.09 0.27 -4.17
CA LYS A 18 9.79 1.49 -4.59
C LYS A 18 9.98 2.49 -3.45
N ALA A 19 9.04 2.56 -2.52
CA ALA A 19 9.12 3.38 -1.32
C ALA A 19 9.91 2.71 -0.16
N GLY A 20 10.69 1.66 -0.42
CA GLY A 20 11.57 1.02 0.57
C GLY A 20 10.87 0.09 1.56
N TYR A 21 9.60 -0.28 1.31
CA TYR A 21 8.92 -1.27 2.12
C TYR A 21 9.35 -2.69 1.72
N VAL A 22 9.54 -3.54 2.73
CA VAL A 22 9.83 -4.97 2.57
C VAL A 22 8.71 -5.83 3.14
N LEU A 23 8.48 -6.99 2.55
CA LEU A 23 7.52 -7.96 3.08
C LEU A 23 8.02 -8.43 4.46
N LYS A 24 7.25 -8.14 5.50
CA LYS A 24 7.58 -8.50 6.88
C LYS A 24 7.04 -9.87 7.24
N ARG A 25 5.78 -10.14 6.90
CA ARG A 25 5.11 -11.43 7.12
C ARG A 25 3.79 -11.50 6.37
N HIS A 26 3.27 -12.71 6.21
CA HIS A 26 1.87 -12.92 5.86
C HIS A 26 0.97 -12.69 7.08
N GLY A 27 -0.17 -12.05 6.86
CA GLY A 27 -1.23 -11.87 7.84
C GLY A 27 -2.21 -13.04 7.86
N LYS A 28 -3.37 -12.85 8.50
CA LYS A 28 -4.45 -13.84 8.47
C LYS A 28 -5.14 -13.82 7.10
N GLY A 29 -5.32 -15.01 6.51
CA GLY A 29 -5.92 -15.15 5.18
C GLY A 29 -5.03 -14.54 4.09
N SER A 30 -5.63 -13.94 3.08
CA SER A 30 -4.91 -13.35 1.95
C SER A 30 -4.43 -11.92 2.24
N HIS A 31 -3.77 -11.69 3.38
CA HIS A 31 -3.18 -10.38 3.71
C HIS A 31 -1.68 -10.48 3.81
N GLU A 32 -0.99 -9.43 3.39
CA GLU A 32 0.46 -9.27 3.51
C GLU A 32 0.76 -8.04 4.34
N ILE A 33 1.76 -8.13 5.22
CA ILE A 33 2.20 -7.01 6.04
C ILE A 33 3.57 -6.60 5.55
N TYR A 34 3.67 -5.35 5.10
CA TYR A 34 4.92 -4.72 4.68
C TYR A 34 5.42 -3.77 5.77
N TYR A 35 6.72 -3.58 5.84
CA TYR A 35 7.38 -2.70 6.80
C TYR A 35 8.48 -1.90 6.12
N ASN A 36 8.52 -0.60 6.39
CA ASN A 36 9.62 0.26 5.99
C ASN A 36 10.53 0.48 7.23
N PRO A 37 11.82 0.08 7.17
CA PRO A 37 12.76 0.21 8.28
C PRO A 37 13.19 1.66 8.54
N ASP A 38 13.19 2.52 7.52
CA ASP A 38 13.66 3.91 7.61
C ASP A 38 12.68 4.77 8.40
N ILE A 39 11.39 4.69 8.07
CA ILE A 39 10.33 5.44 8.77
C ILE A 39 9.65 4.64 9.89
N LYS A 40 10.04 3.37 10.06
CA LYS A 40 9.53 2.43 11.08
C LYS A 40 8.01 2.24 11.06
N ARG A 41 7.39 2.22 9.87
CA ARG A 41 5.94 2.04 9.70
C ARG A 41 5.59 0.75 8.97
N SER A 42 4.44 0.19 9.33
CA SER A 42 3.88 -1.01 8.67
C SER A 42 2.57 -0.70 7.97
N VAL A 43 2.32 -1.41 6.88
CA VAL A 43 1.05 -1.39 6.14
C VAL A 43 0.58 -2.81 5.85
N THR A 44 -0.72 -3.02 5.94
CA THR A 44 -1.35 -4.30 5.61
C THR A 44 -2.02 -4.18 4.25
N ILE A 45 -1.64 -5.05 3.32
CA ILE A 45 -2.20 -5.10 1.98
C ILE A 45 -3.13 -6.31 1.86
N PRO A 46 -4.42 -6.11 1.56
CA PRO A 46 -5.29 -7.21 1.16
C PRO A 46 -4.85 -7.70 -0.22
N ASN A 47 -4.64 -9.00 -0.36
CA ASN A 47 -4.25 -9.68 -1.59
C ASN A 47 -5.41 -10.59 -2.05
N HIS A 48 -6.53 -9.97 -2.43
CA HIS A 48 -7.68 -10.67 -3.00
C HIS A 48 -7.61 -10.59 -4.54
N PRO A 49 -7.32 -11.70 -5.24
CA PRO A 49 -7.23 -11.69 -6.69
C PRO A 49 -8.55 -11.23 -7.33
N GLY A 50 -8.47 -10.39 -8.35
CA GLY A 50 -9.62 -9.98 -9.17
C GLY A 50 -10.46 -8.84 -8.62
N GLN A 51 -10.14 -8.27 -7.44
CA GLN A 51 -10.81 -7.09 -6.91
C GLN A 51 -9.82 -5.95 -6.64
N PRO A 52 -10.15 -4.70 -7.04
CA PRO A 52 -9.38 -3.53 -6.63
C PRO A 52 -9.41 -3.36 -5.11
N ILE A 53 -8.36 -2.75 -4.57
CA ILE A 53 -8.34 -2.34 -3.18
C ILE A 53 -9.38 -1.21 -2.98
N PRO A 54 -10.23 -1.29 -1.94
CA PRO A 54 -11.16 -0.21 -1.62
C PRO A 54 -10.44 1.13 -1.46
N ILE A 55 -11.04 2.20 -1.97
CA ILE A 55 -10.41 3.54 -1.97
C ILE A 55 -10.02 4.03 -0.56
N GLY A 56 -10.83 3.72 0.46
CA GLY A 56 -10.53 4.04 1.85
C GLY A 56 -9.27 3.34 2.37
N THR A 57 -9.04 2.10 1.94
CA THR A 57 -7.81 1.35 2.25
C THR A 57 -6.60 1.98 1.59
N ILE A 58 -6.72 2.45 0.34
CA ILE A 58 -5.62 3.15 -0.35
C ILE A 58 -5.27 4.45 0.40
N HIS A 59 -6.26 5.23 0.83
CA HIS A 59 -6.00 6.42 1.65
C HIS A 59 -5.34 6.09 2.99
N ALA A 60 -5.75 5.02 3.67
CA ALA A 60 -5.12 4.58 4.90
C ALA A 60 -3.65 4.18 4.69
N ILE A 61 -3.34 3.53 3.55
CA ILE A 61 -1.96 3.18 3.16
C ILE A 61 -1.15 4.45 2.91
N ILE A 62 -1.65 5.41 2.13
CA ILE A 62 -0.97 6.68 1.84
C ILE A 62 -0.66 7.44 3.14
N HIS A 63 -1.64 7.55 4.03
CA HIS A 63 -1.47 8.18 5.33
C HIS A 63 -0.43 7.46 6.19
N ALA A 64 -0.46 6.11 6.21
CA ALA A 64 0.54 5.32 6.91
C ALA A 64 1.95 5.51 6.30
N MET A 65 2.08 5.67 4.99
CA MET A 65 3.35 6.01 4.34
C MET A 65 3.81 7.45 4.64
N GLY A 66 2.91 8.31 5.11
CA GLY A 66 3.21 9.72 5.34
C GLY A 66 3.36 10.52 4.05
N LEU A 67 2.74 10.05 2.96
CA LEU A 67 2.79 10.68 1.64
C LEU A 67 1.50 11.46 1.36
N SER A 68 1.58 12.37 0.39
CA SER A 68 0.42 12.95 -0.29
C SER A 68 -0.13 12.01 -1.36
N ASN A 69 -1.34 12.31 -1.85
CA ASN A 69 -1.91 11.57 -2.98
C ASN A 69 -1.03 11.69 -4.24
N GLU A 70 -0.45 12.87 -4.50
CA GLU A 70 0.40 13.10 -5.67
C GLU A 70 1.72 12.32 -5.58
N GLU A 71 2.36 12.33 -4.41
CA GLU A 71 3.58 11.57 -4.16
C GLU A 71 3.34 10.08 -4.37
N PHE A 72 2.24 9.55 -3.81
CA PHE A 72 1.89 8.15 -3.98
C PHE A 72 1.61 7.78 -5.45
N ILE A 73 0.88 8.63 -6.19
CA ILE A 73 0.60 8.40 -7.61
C ILE A 73 1.90 8.36 -8.43
N SER A 74 2.88 9.18 -8.05
CA SER A 74 4.17 9.33 -8.75
C SER A 74 5.19 8.23 -8.47
N LEU A 75 4.95 7.34 -7.47
CA LEU A 75 5.78 6.15 -7.22
C LEU A 75 5.73 5.14 -8.38
#